data_AF-A0A662Q7X7-F1
#
_entry.id   AF-A0A662Q7X7-F1
#
_cell.length_a   1.000
_cell.length_b   1.000
_cell.length_c   1.000
_cell.angle_alpha   90.00
_cell.angle_beta   90.00
_cell.angle_gamma   90.00
#
_symmetry.space_group_name_H-M   'P 1'
#
loop_
_entity.id
_entity.type
_entity.pdbx_description
1 polymer ?
#
loop_
_entity_poly.entity_id
_entity_poly.type
_entity_poly.pdbx_seq_one_letter_code
_entity_poly.pdbx_strand_id
1 'polypeptide(L)'
;MEGRASIFAQQVEKETNKVSRDAENGIRIERYFCPEGVDPFEQVEWERRTATIKDDKGNVLFHQEDVEVPAQWSQLATNVVVSKYFYGEVGTPERENSVRQMIHRVTRTITDWAKEDGIFATDADAEAFYDELTWLCLNQYGAFNSPVWFNVGLFHVRGIEGSEGNFHWDKESRRPVKTLRGYEYPQCSACFIQSVEDTMEDIMRLATSEAMLFKYGSGTGTDLSTLRSSKEKLSGGGTPSGPLSFMRVFDQIAAVVKSGGKTRRAAKMQSLRCDHPDIEEFVQCKVKEEKKARALIEAGYSADYNGEAYGSVMYQNSNLSMRVTDEFMEAVEQDKEWCTYAVTDPTKVVTRFKAADLLRKAAYSCYVCGDPGLQYDTTINRWNTCPMSGRINASNPCSEYMFLDDSACNLASLNLMKFRKADGTFDIEAFRRAVRIFIIAQETIVDHASYPTEKICRNSHDFRPLGLGYA
;
A
#
# COMPACT_ATOMS: atom_id res chain seq x y z
N MET A 1 25.20 -54.26 -6.09
CA MET A 1 24.65 -53.00 -6.61
C MET A 1 23.53 -53.33 -7.59
N GLU A 2 22.34 -53.69 -7.11
CA GLU A 2 21.18 -53.91 -8.00
C GLU A 2 19.81 -53.89 -7.25
N GLY A 3 19.78 -53.39 -6.01
CA GLY A 3 18.58 -53.44 -5.15
C GLY A 3 18.11 -52.10 -4.59
N ARG A 4 18.60 -50.97 -5.09
CA ARG A 4 18.23 -49.62 -4.58
C ARG A 4 17.64 -48.67 -5.63
N ALA A 5 17.50 -49.09 -6.88
CA ALA A 5 16.95 -48.28 -7.96
C ALA A 5 15.43 -48.44 -8.16
N SER A 6 14.77 -49.39 -7.48
CA SER A 6 13.35 -49.72 -7.71
C SER A 6 12.37 -49.03 -6.77
N ILE A 7 12.83 -48.36 -5.70
CA ILE A 7 11.95 -47.73 -4.70
C ILE A 7 11.73 -46.24 -5.00
N PHE A 8 12.69 -45.59 -5.68
CA PHE A 8 12.58 -44.19 -6.09
C PHE A 8 11.68 -43.97 -7.33
N ALA A 9 11.43 -44.99 -8.15
CA ALA A 9 10.56 -44.88 -9.32
C ALA A 9 9.07 -45.10 -9.00
N GLN A 10 8.74 -45.83 -7.92
CA GLN A 10 7.36 -46.10 -7.52
C GLN A 10 6.78 -45.09 -6.52
N GLN A 11 7.62 -44.24 -5.91
CA GLN A 11 7.17 -43.09 -5.10
C GLN A 11 6.85 -41.84 -5.93
N VAL A 12 7.34 -41.76 -7.17
CA VAL A 12 7.08 -40.61 -8.07
C VAL A 12 5.74 -40.73 -8.81
N GLU A 13 5.11 -41.92 -8.81
CA GLU A 13 3.82 -42.17 -9.48
C GLU A 13 2.59 -42.15 -8.53
N LYS A 14 2.77 -41.89 -7.23
CA LYS A 14 1.68 -41.96 -6.23
C LYS A 14 1.41 -40.71 -5.39
N GLU A 15 2.05 -39.58 -5.70
CA GLU A 15 1.77 -38.27 -5.08
C GLU A 15 1.24 -37.23 -6.07
N THR A 16 0.56 -37.69 -7.13
CA THR A 16 -0.37 -36.87 -7.90
C THR A 16 -1.81 -37.09 -7.44
N ASN A 17 -2.05 -37.23 -6.13
CA ASN A 17 -3.31 -36.76 -5.57
C ASN A 17 -3.24 -35.24 -5.41
N LYS A 18 -3.08 -34.56 -6.56
CA LYS A 18 -3.63 -33.22 -6.74
C LYS A 18 -5.07 -33.33 -6.28
N VAL A 19 -5.44 -32.54 -5.30
CA VAL A 19 -6.83 -32.33 -4.92
C VAL A 19 -7.58 -32.03 -6.21
N SER A 20 -8.26 -33.03 -6.78
CA SER A 20 -9.22 -32.84 -7.85
C SER A 20 -10.41 -32.18 -7.18
N ARG A 21 -10.32 -30.86 -6.96
CA ARG A 21 -11.52 -30.05 -6.87
C ARG A 21 -12.23 -30.26 -8.19
N ASP A 22 -13.46 -30.75 -8.11
CA ASP A 22 -14.29 -31.04 -9.27
C ASP A 22 -14.21 -29.87 -10.26
N ALA A 23 -13.76 -30.14 -11.49
CA ALA A 23 -13.71 -29.15 -12.57
C ALA A 23 -15.09 -28.55 -12.89
N GLU A 24 -16.16 -29.10 -12.31
CA GLU A 24 -17.52 -28.56 -12.37
C GLU A 24 -17.76 -27.34 -11.45
N ASN A 25 -16.92 -27.08 -10.45
CA ASN A 25 -17.16 -26.04 -9.42
C ASN A 25 -16.30 -24.76 -9.53
N GLY A 26 -15.41 -24.66 -10.53
CA GLY A 26 -14.58 -23.47 -10.73
C GLY A 26 -15.34 -22.29 -11.36
N ILE A 27 -14.76 -21.09 -11.32
CA ILE A 27 -15.33 -19.90 -11.95
C ILE A 27 -15.25 -20.05 -13.48
N ARG A 28 -16.39 -19.85 -14.14
CA ARG A 28 -16.48 -19.65 -15.60
C ARG A 28 -16.23 -18.19 -15.95
N ILE A 29 -15.48 -17.95 -17.02
CA ILE A 29 -15.14 -16.60 -17.50
C ILE A 29 -15.78 -16.39 -18.87
N GLU A 30 -16.86 -15.63 -18.86
CA GLU A 30 -17.49 -15.15 -20.09
C GLU A 30 -16.67 -14.01 -20.69
N ARG A 31 -16.24 -14.17 -21.94
CA ARG A 31 -15.57 -13.13 -22.72
C ARG A 31 -16.54 -11.97 -22.99
N TYR A 32 -16.04 -10.75 -22.83
CA TYR A 32 -16.83 -9.53 -23.03
C TYR A 32 -15.99 -8.43 -23.69
N PHE A 33 -14.81 -8.16 -23.15
CA PHE A 33 -13.92 -7.11 -23.64
C PHE A 33 -13.02 -7.58 -24.78
N CYS A 34 -12.46 -8.80 -24.65
CA CYS A 34 -11.56 -9.38 -25.63
C CYS A 34 -12.28 -10.48 -26.44
N PRO A 35 -12.45 -10.33 -27.76
CA PRO A 35 -13.04 -11.36 -28.60
C PRO A 35 -12.30 -12.70 -28.49
N GLU A 36 -13.03 -13.80 -28.70
CA GLU A 36 -12.45 -15.15 -28.68
C GLU A 36 -11.43 -15.35 -29.81
N GLY A 37 -10.29 -15.95 -29.48
CA GLY A 37 -9.23 -16.28 -30.44
C GLY A 37 -8.40 -15.08 -30.91
N VAL A 38 -8.55 -13.90 -30.29
CA VAL A 38 -7.80 -12.70 -30.62
C VAL A 38 -6.87 -12.34 -29.46
N ASP A 39 -5.57 -12.18 -29.72
CA ASP A 39 -4.62 -11.69 -28.72
C ASP A 39 -4.97 -10.22 -28.36
N PRO A 40 -5.18 -9.88 -27.07
CA PRO A 40 -5.44 -8.51 -26.63
C PRO A 40 -4.45 -7.47 -27.18
N PHE A 41 -3.19 -7.84 -27.34
CA PHE A 41 -2.14 -6.94 -27.81
C PHE A 41 -2.11 -6.75 -29.33
N GLU A 42 -2.85 -7.54 -30.09
CA GLU A 42 -3.05 -7.36 -31.54
C GLU A 42 -4.21 -6.40 -31.86
N GLN A 43 -5.01 -6.03 -30.86
CA GLN A 43 -6.17 -5.14 -31.02
C GLN A 43 -5.82 -3.65 -30.97
N VAL A 44 -4.55 -3.31 -30.76
CA VAL A 44 -4.08 -1.93 -30.65
C VAL A 44 -2.96 -1.68 -31.65
N GLU A 45 -2.91 -0.45 -32.17
CA GLU A 45 -1.77 0.01 -32.94
C GLU A 45 -0.60 0.34 -32.01
N TRP A 46 0.61 -0.03 -32.40
CA TRP A 46 1.83 0.19 -31.61
C TRP A 46 2.71 1.24 -32.28
N GLU A 47 3.32 2.08 -31.45
CA GLU A 47 4.27 3.10 -31.89
C GLU A 47 5.55 3.04 -31.06
N ARG A 48 6.64 3.49 -31.67
CA ARG A 48 7.91 3.69 -30.99
C ARG A 48 8.06 5.15 -30.61
N ARG A 49 8.33 5.41 -29.33
CA ARG A 49 8.45 6.77 -28.78
C ARG A 49 9.72 6.92 -27.96
N THR A 50 10.05 8.16 -27.66
CA THR A 50 11.08 8.51 -26.67
C THR A 50 10.38 8.97 -25.39
N ALA A 51 10.77 8.40 -24.25
CA ALA A 51 10.32 8.84 -22.93
C ALA A 51 11.33 9.83 -22.34
N THR A 52 10.86 10.98 -21.85
CA THR A 52 11.73 12.00 -21.23
C THR A 52 11.01 12.71 -20.09
N ILE A 53 11.69 12.84 -18.95
CA ILE A 53 11.23 13.65 -17.81
C ILE A 53 12.24 14.76 -17.57
N LYS A 54 11.73 15.98 -17.38
CA LYS A 54 12.52 17.16 -17.06
C LYS A 54 12.15 17.73 -15.69
N ASP A 55 13.08 18.41 -15.04
CA ASP A 55 12.77 19.23 -13.87
C ASP A 55 12.12 20.57 -14.26
N ASP A 56 11.80 21.39 -13.25
CA ASP A 56 11.23 22.73 -13.39
C ASP A 56 12.15 23.71 -14.14
N LYS A 57 13.45 23.42 -14.18
CA LYS A 57 14.48 24.19 -14.90
C LYS A 57 14.74 23.66 -16.31
N GLY A 58 14.06 22.58 -16.72
CA GLY A 58 14.18 21.96 -18.03
C GLY A 58 15.35 20.97 -18.17
N ASN A 59 16.08 20.65 -17.09
CA ASN A 59 17.13 19.63 -17.10
C ASN A 59 16.51 18.25 -17.21
N VAL A 60 17.12 17.37 -18.01
CA VAL A 60 16.63 16.01 -18.19
C VAL A 60 16.97 15.16 -16.97
N LEU A 61 15.94 14.66 -16.28
CA LEU A 61 16.05 13.76 -15.13
C LEU A 61 16.01 12.29 -15.54
N PHE A 62 15.33 11.98 -16.65
CA PHE A 62 15.19 10.63 -17.18
C PHE A 62 15.03 10.68 -18.69
N HIS A 63 15.64 9.71 -19.38
CA HIS A 63 15.54 9.57 -20.82
C HIS A 63 15.67 8.10 -21.23
N GLN A 64 14.80 7.64 -22.13
CA GLN A 64 14.89 6.33 -22.79
C GLN A 64 14.27 6.42 -24.17
N GLU A 65 15.03 6.03 -25.20
CA GLU A 65 14.58 6.00 -26.59
C GLU A 65 13.98 4.65 -26.95
N ASP A 66 13.35 4.59 -28.14
CA ASP A 66 12.94 3.35 -28.79
C ASP A 66 12.01 2.46 -27.93
N VAL A 67 11.07 3.08 -27.20
CA VAL A 67 10.08 2.35 -26.39
C VAL A 67 8.79 2.10 -27.14
N GLU A 68 8.33 0.85 -27.13
CA GLU A 68 7.10 0.41 -27.77
C GLU A 68 5.90 0.63 -26.83
N VAL A 69 4.92 1.42 -27.28
CA VAL A 69 3.71 1.78 -26.54
C VAL A 69 2.48 1.78 -27.44
N PRO A 70 1.26 1.56 -26.90
CA PRO A 70 0.04 1.69 -27.70
C PRO A 70 -0.14 3.13 -28.19
N ALA A 71 -0.53 3.29 -29.46
CA ALA A 71 -0.69 4.59 -30.10
C ALA A 71 -1.69 5.48 -29.34
N GLN A 72 -2.75 4.90 -28.77
CA GLN A 72 -3.76 5.65 -28.01
C GLN A 72 -3.28 6.15 -26.64
N TRP A 73 -2.13 5.72 -26.12
CA TRP A 73 -1.60 6.22 -24.86
C TRP A 73 -1.06 7.64 -25.04
N SER A 74 -1.20 8.50 -24.03
CA SER A 74 -0.62 9.85 -24.07
C SER A 74 0.90 9.82 -23.85
N GLN A 75 1.62 10.82 -24.37
CA GLN A 75 3.07 10.97 -24.11
C GLN A 75 3.38 11.08 -22.60
N LEU A 76 2.48 11.69 -21.81
CA LEU A 76 2.62 11.75 -20.36
C LEU A 76 2.56 10.34 -19.74
N ALA A 77 1.60 9.51 -20.15
CA ALA A 77 1.50 8.13 -19.69
C ALA A 77 2.75 7.33 -20.09
N THR A 78 3.25 7.51 -21.32
CA THR A 78 4.53 6.93 -21.79
C THR A 78 5.68 7.34 -20.86
N ASN A 79 5.87 8.64 -20.62
CA ASN A 79 6.96 9.14 -19.77
C ASN A 79 6.91 8.55 -18.34
N VAL A 80 5.72 8.49 -17.75
CA VAL A 80 5.53 7.96 -16.39
C VAL A 80 5.77 6.45 -16.33
N VAL A 81 5.16 5.69 -17.24
CA VAL A 81 5.27 4.22 -17.26
C VAL A 81 6.71 3.78 -17.49
N VAL A 82 7.36 4.37 -18.48
CA VAL A 82 8.74 4.03 -18.82
C VAL A 82 9.66 4.42 -17.66
N SER A 83 9.55 5.62 -17.09
CA SER A 83 10.48 6.05 -16.04
C SER A 83 10.31 5.34 -14.69
N LYS A 84 9.12 4.84 -14.35
CA LYS A 84 8.83 4.29 -13.01
C LYS A 84 8.54 2.80 -12.99
N TYR A 85 7.93 2.26 -14.03
CA TYR A 85 7.32 0.92 -13.98
C TYR A 85 8.05 -0.12 -14.83
N PHE A 86 8.78 0.34 -15.85
CA PHE A 86 9.70 -0.55 -16.57
C PHE A 86 10.80 -1.03 -15.63
N TYR A 87 11.02 -2.34 -15.64
CA TYR A 87 12.08 -3.00 -14.91
C TYR A 87 13.43 -2.84 -15.62
N GLY A 88 14.53 -2.89 -14.85
CA GLY A 88 15.91 -2.86 -15.35
C GLY A 88 16.49 -1.45 -15.40
N GLU A 89 17.82 -1.37 -15.39
CA GLU A 89 18.57 -0.12 -15.51
C GLU A 89 18.60 0.35 -16.96
N VAL A 90 18.44 1.65 -17.20
CA VAL A 90 18.44 2.19 -18.57
C VAL A 90 19.79 1.92 -19.23
N GLY A 91 19.76 1.37 -20.44
CA GLY A 91 20.96 1.02 -21.21
C GLY A 91 21.46 -0.41 -21.00
N THR A 92 20.84 -1.20 -20.12
CA THR A 92 21.17 -2.62 -19.96
C THR A 92 20.22 -3.53 -20.77
N PRO A 93 20.64 -4.76 -21.13
CA PRO A 93 19.80 -5.71 -21.86
C PRO A 93 18.53 -6.13 -21.10
N GLU A 94 18.54 -6.04 -19.77
CA GLU A 94 17.41 -6.42 -18.93
C GLU A 94 16.31 -5.36 -18.90
N ARG A 95 16.60 -4.15 -19.39
CA ARG A 95 15.66 -3.02 -19.41
C ARG A 95 14.42 -3.34 -20.23
N GLU A 96 13.25 -3.22 -19.61
CA GLU A 96 11.99 -3.23 -20.34
C GLU A 96 11.94 -2.06 -21.33
N ASN A 97 11.50 -2.34 -22.54
CA ASN A 97 11.37 -1.37 -23.63
C ASN A 97 9.99 -1.41 -24.28
N SER A 98 9.06 -2.22 -23.78
CA SER A 98 7.69 -2.29 -24.29
C SER A 98 6.65 -2.35 -23.18
N VAL A 99 5.56 -1.60 -23.33
CA VAL A 99 4.38 -1.70 -22.45
C VAL A 99 3.77 -3.10 -22.50
N ARG A 100 3.90 -3.82 -23.63
CA ARG A 100 3.51 -5.22 -23.76
C ARG A 100 4.21 -6.09 -22.72
N GLN A 101 5.52 -5.95 -22.56
CA GLN A 101 6.31 -6.72 -21.59
C GLN A 101 5.79 -6.50 -20.15
N MET A 102 5.59 -5.23 -19.79
CA MET A 102 5.11 -4.85 -18.45
C MET A 102 3.70 -5.39 -18.16
N ILE A 103 2.76 -5.23 -19.10
CA ILE A 103 1.38 -5.72 -18.92
C ILE A 103 1.35 -7.25 -18.90
N HIS A 104 2.05 -7.90 -19.83
CA HIS A 104 2.09 -9.34 -19.93
C HIS A 104 2.62 -9.98 -18.64
N ARG A 105 3.77 -9.51 -18.12
CA ARG A 105 4.34 -10.13 -16.91
C ARG A 105 3.42 -10.05 -15.69
N VAL A 106 2.60 -9.00 -15.58
CA VAL A 106 1.67 -8.87 -14.46
C VAL A 106 0.45 -9.75 -14.68
N THR A 107 -0.23 -9.60 -15.82
CA THR A 107 -1.52 -10.26 -16.08
C THR A 107 -1.39 -11.76 -16.28
N ARG A 108 -0.32 -12.23 -16.94
CA ARG A 108 -0.02 -13.67 -17.09
C ARG A 108 0.26 -14.32 -15.74
N THR A 109 1.14 -13.72 -14.93
CA THR A 109 1.49 -14.27 -13.61
C THR A 109 0.27 -14.35 -12.69
N ILE A 110 -0.58 -13.32 -12.64
CA ILE A 110 -1.83 -13.39 -11.85
C ILE A 110 -2.74 -14.51 -12.36
N THR A 111 -2.85 -14.69 -13.68
CA THR A 111 -3.65 -15.77 -14.27
C THR A 111 -3.10 -17.14 -13.90
N ASP A 112 -1.79 -17.34 -14.00
CA ASP A 112 -1.13 -18.60 -13.65
C ASP A 112 -1.32 -18.96 -12.18
N TRP A 113 -1.17 -17.98 -11.29
CA TRP A 113 -1.46 -18.14 -9.87
C TRP A 113 -2.92 -18.53 -9.62
N ALA A 114 -3.88 -17.87 -10.26
CA ALA A 114 -5.29 -18.19 -10.13
C ALA A 114 -5.61 -19.60 -10.66
N LYS A 115 -4.96 -20.01 -11.75
CA LYS A 115 -5.07 -21.35 -12.33
C LYS A 115 -4.50 -22.41 -11.39
N GLU A 116 -3.31 -22.18 -10.83
CA GLU A 116 -2.67 -23.06 -9.85
C GLU A 116 -3.54 -23.24 -8.60
N ASP A 117 -4.21 -22.17 -8.17
CA ASP A 117 -5.12 -22.15 -7.03
C ASP A 117 -6.46 -22.86 -7.31
N GLY A 118 -6.68 -23.30 -8.55
CA GLY A 118 -7.92 -23.95 -8.98
C GLY A 118 -9.12 -23.02 -8.97
N ILE A 119 -8.93 -21.73 -9.23
CA ILE A 119 -10.01 -20.73 -9.26
C ILE A 119 -10.93 -20.97 -10.46
N PHE A 120 -10.39 -21.36 -11.61
CA PHE A 120 -11.13 -21.50 -12.86
C PHE A 120 -11.64 -22.93 -13.07
N ALA A 121 -12.80 -23.05 -13.74
CA ALA A 121 -13.37 -24.37 -14.07
C ALA A 121 -12.56 -25.11 -15.12
N THR A 122 -11.97 -24.39 -16.08
CA THR A 122 -11.17 -24.97 -17.16
C THR A 122 -9.98 -24.10 -17.52
N ASP A 123 -9.04 -24.68 -18.25
CA ASP A 123 -7.92 -23.94 -18.85
C ASP A 123 -8.39 -22.85 -19.81
N ALA A 124 -9.50 -23.09 -20.53
CA ALA A 124 -10.10 -22.08 -21.41
C ALA A 124 -10.64 -20.88 -20.62
N ASP A 125 -11.20 -21.11 -19.43
CA ASP A 125 -11.64 -20.03 -18.53
C ASP A 125 -10.45 -19.22 -17.99
N ALA A 126 -9.32 -19.88 -17.71
CA ALA A 126 -8.08 -19.18 -17.31
C ALA A 126 -7.53 -18.30 -18.43
N GLU A 127 -7.49 -18.79 -19.67
CA GLU A 127 -7.04 -17.98 -20.81
C GLU A 127 -8.03 -16.86 -21.14
N ALA A 128 -9.34 -17.09 -21.00
CA ALA A 128 -10.31 -16.01 -21.10
C ALA A 128 -10.09 -14.93 -20.03
N PHE A 129 -9.75 -15.31 -18.79
CA PHE A 129 -9.41 -14.34 -17.75
C PHE A 129 -8.16 -13.53 -18.08
N TYR A 130 -7.10 -14.18 -18.56
CA TYR A 130 -5.89 -13.51 -19.02
C TYR A 130 -6.23 -12.46 -20.08
N ASP A 131 -6.97 -12.87 -21.12
CA ASP A 131 -7.32 -11.98 -22.22
C ASP A 131 -8.14 -10.77 -21.76
N GLU A 132 -9.17 -10.98 -20.93
CA GLU A 132 -10.01 -9.91 -20.40
C GLU A 132 -9.21 -8.95 -19.51
N LEU A 133 -8.38 -9.47 -18.60
CA LEU A 133 -7.57 -8.65 -17.71
C LEU A 133 -6.50 -7.86 -18.48
N THR A 134 -5.79 -8.50 -19.41
CA THR A 134 -4.80 -7.85 -20.28
C THR A 134 -5.45 -6.76 -21.11
N TRP A 135 -6.61 -7.03 -21.73
CA TRP A 135 -7.34 -6.05 -22.51
C TRP A 135 -7.74 -4.83 -21.68
N LEU A 136 -8.27 -5.04 -20.47
CA LEU A 136 -8.68 -3.97 -19.56
C LEU A 136 -7.50 -3.07 -19.17
N CYS A 137 -6.35 -3.65 -18.86
CA CYS A 137 -5.14 -2.90 -18.53
C CYS A 137 -4.57 -2.16 -19.75
N LEU A 138 -4.50 -2.82 -20.91
CA LEU A 138 -3.97 -2.23 -22.16
C LEU A 138 -4.79 -1.03 -22.63
N ASN A 139 -6.11 -1.11 -22.49
CA ASN A 139 -7.06 -0.06 -22.89
C ASN A 139 -7.34 0.97 -21.78
N GLN A 140 -6.61 0.90 -20.66
CA GLN A 140 -6.68 1.82 -19.52
C GLN A 140 -8.08 1.90 -18.88
N TYR A 141 -8.81 0.78 -18.83
CA TYR A 141 -10.08 0.65 -18.10
C TYR A 141 -9.85 0.47 -16.59
N GLY A 142 -8.72 -0.09 -16.20
CA GLY A 142 -8.33 -0.19 -14.81
C GLY A 142 -6.84 -0.46 -14.64
N ALA A 143 -6.34 -0.21 -13.43
CA ALA A 143 -4.95 -0.45 -13.07
C ALA A 143 -4.84 -0.90 -11.62
N PHE A 144 -3.89 -1.81 -11.35
CA PHE A 144 -3.48 -2.13 -9.99
C PHE A 144 -2.66 -0.99 -9.36
N ASN A 145 -2.52 -1.04 -8.05
CA ASN A 145 -1.57 -0.20 -7.33
C ASN A 145 -0.11 -0.47 -7.76
N SER A 146 0.75 0.53 -7.55
CA SER A 146 2.11 0.50 -8.12
C SER A 146 2.96 -0.71 -7.73
N PRO A 147 2.96 -1.23 -6.48
CA PRO A 147 3.74 -2.42 -6.12
C PRO A 147 3.44 -3.66 -6.97
N VAL A 148 2.20 -3.86 -7.43
CA VAL A 148 1.86 -4.95 -8.37
C VAL A 148 2.64 -4.77 -9.66
N TRP A 149 2.56 -3.59 -10.27
CA TRP A 149 3.32 -3.28 -11.49
C TRP A 149 4.82 -3.31 -11.29
N PHE A 150 5.31 -3.03 -10.09
CA PHE A 150 6.74 -3.00 -9.80
C PHE A 150 7.37 -4.38 -9.66
N ASN A 151 6.62 -5.38 -9.20
CA ASN A 151 7.19 -6.60 -8.64
C ASN A 151 6.61 -7.90 -9.25
N VAL A 152 5.34 -7.90 -9.66
CA VAL A 152 4.68 -9.12 -10.17
C VAL A 152 5.26 -9.53 -11.53
N GLY A 153 5.55 -10.82 -11.68
CA GLY A 153 6.10 -11.41 -12.91
C GLY A 153 7.62 -11.29 -13.09
N LEU A 154 8.33 -10.58 -12.20
CA LEU A 154 9.80 -10.50 -12.28
C LEU A 154 10.48 -11.87 -12.09
N PHE A 155 9.98 -12.71 -11.18
CA PHE A 155 10.46 -14.08 -11.07
C PHE A 155 9.87 -14.98 -12.17
N HIS A 156 8.54 -15.05 -12.23
CA HIS A 156 7.81 -16.03 -13.06
C HIS A 156 8.02 -15.88 -14.57
N VAL A 157 8.15 -14.64 -15.07
CA VAL A 157 8.32 -14.37 -16.51
C VAL A 157 9.75 -13.99 -16.86
N ARG A 158 10.49 -13.39 -15.92
CA ARG A 158 11.83 -12.83 -16.19
C ARG A 158 12.97 -13.55 -15.46
N GLY A 159 12.69 -14.51 -14.57
CA GLY A 159 13.70 -15.29 -13.85
C GLY A 159 14.48 -14.52 -12.79
N ILE A 160 14.01 -13.36 -12.35
CA ILE A 160 14.70 -12.50 -11.38
C ILE A 160 14.28 -12.92 -9.97
N GLU A 161 15.22 -13.33 -9.13
CA GLU A 161 14.93 -13.92 -7.81
C GLU A 161 14.58 -12.89 -6.72
N GLY A 162 15.31 -11.77 -6.66
CA GLY A 162 15.20 -10.80 -5.56
C GLY A 162 15.92 -11.26 -4.28
N SER A 163 15.65 -10.60 -3.14
CA SER A 163 16.33 -10.87 -1.87
C SER A 163 15.42 -11.57 -0.85
N GLU A 164 16.02 -12.29 0.09
CA GLU A 164 15.33 -12.80 1.29
C GLU A 164 14.76 -11.66 2.16
N GLY A 165 13.64 -11.86 2.84
CA GLY A 165 13.17 -10.90 3.86
C GLY A 165 11.74 -11.12 4.36
N ASN A 166 10.75 -10.84 3.50
CA ASN A 166 9.33 -10.85 3.84
C ASN A 166 8.77 -12.25 4.12
N PHE A 167 7.54 -12.34 4.59
CA PHE A 167 6.80 -13.57 4.84
C PHE A 167 5.71 -13.77 3.78
N HIS A 168 5.52 -14.99 3.29
CA HIS A 168 4.37 -15.38 2.47
C HIS A 168 3.58 -16.49 3.17
N TRP A 169 2.34 -16.70 2.72
CA TRP A 169 1.50 -17.75 3.25
C TRP A 169 1.87 -19.09 2.59
N ASP A 170 2.36 -20.04 3.39
CA ASP A 170 2.59 -21.39 2.90
C ASP A 170 1.33 -22.25 3.04
N LYS A 171 0.83 -22.74 1.91
CA LYS A 171 -0.42 -23.52 1.86
C LYS A 171 -0.27 -24.90 2.49
N GLU A 172 0.91 -25.51 2.42
CA GLU A 172 1.16 -26.85 2.94
C GLU A 172 1.22 -26.83 4.48
N SER A 173 2.07 -25.99 5.05
CA SER A 173 2.20 -25.86 6.51
C SER A 173 1.18 -24.92 7.16
N ARG A 174 0.35 -24.23 6.35
CA ARG A 174 -0.74 -23.34 6.78
C ARG A 174 -0.28 -22.27 7.77
N ARG A 175 0.84 -21.63 7.47
CA ARG A 175 1.43 -20.57 8.29
C ARG A 175 2.27 -19.62 7.44
N PRO A 176 2.53 -18.40 7.95
CA PRO A 176 3.55 -17.53 7.39
C PRO A 176 4.93 -18.21 7.41
N VAL A 177 5.65 -18.13 6.30
CA VAL A 177 7.05 -18.58 6.19
C VAL A 177 7.89 -17.51 5.51
N LYS A 178 9.18 -17.47 5.83
CA LYS A 178 10.09 -16.47 5.27
C LYS A 178 10.35 -16.75 3.79
N THR A 179 10.33 -15.69 2.99
CA THR A 179 10.57 -15.71 1.56
C THR A 179 12.06 -15.74 1.28
N LEU A 180 12.52 -16.77 0.56
CA LEU A 180 13.92 -16.92 0.16
C LEU A 180 14.26 -16.12 -1.10
N ARG A 181 13.32 -16.03 -2.04
CA ARG A 181 13.42 -15.29 -3.30
C ARG A 181 12.33 -14.24 -3.37
N GLY A 182 12.67 -12.98 -3.09
CA GLY A 182 11.69 -11.91 -2.86
C GLY A 182 10.74 -11.60 -4.02
N TYR A 183 11.07 -11.95 -5.27
CA TYR A 183 10.15 -11.77 -6.41
C TYR A 183 9.35 -13.03 -6.78
N GLU A 184 9.66 -14.18 -6.17
CA GLU A 184 8.80 -15.36 -6.21
C GLU A 184 7.50 -15.08 -5.43
N TYR A 185 7.61 -14.44 -4.26
CA TYR A 185 6.48 -13.89 -3.51
C TYR A 185 6.63 -12.38 -3.38
N PRO A 186 6.21 -11.59 -4.39
CA PRO A 186 6.45 -10.15 -4.41
C PRO A 186 5.62 -9.39 -3.39
N GLN A 187 6.11 -8.23 -2.93
CA GLN A 187 5.26 -7.29 -2.18
C GLN A 187 4.29 -6.61 -3.14
N CYS A 188 3.00 -6.91 -3.00
CA CYS A 188 1.95 -6.43 -3.89
C CYS A 188 1.05 -5.36 -3.26
N SER A 189 0.93 -5.31 -1.94
CA SER A 189 0.07 -4.34 -1.24
C SER A 189 0.76 -2.97 -1.17
N ALA A 190 0.03 -1.88 -1.40
CA ALA A 190 0.57 -0.52 -1.28
C ALA A 190 0.40 0.08 0.12
N CYS A 191 -0.51 -0.47 0.91
CA CYS A 191 -1.03 0.15 2.11
C CYS A 191 -1.05 -0.86 3.25
N PHE A 192 -0.50 -0.47 4.39
CA PHE A 192 -0.37 -1.28 5.58
C PHE A 192 -0.85 -0.50 6.81
N ILE A 193 -1.39 -1.23 7.78
CA ILE A 193 -1.70 -0.73 9.13
C ILE A 193 -0.89 -1.58 10.10
N GLN A 194 -0.23 -0.95 11.07
CA GLN A 194 0.59 -1.66 12.06
C GLN A 194 0.25 -1.18 13.46
N SER A 195 0.12 -2.11 14.41
CA SER A 195 0.02 -1.76 15.83
C SER A 195 1.39 -1.43 16.41
N VAL A 196 1.38 -0.79 17.58
CA VAL A 196 2.56 -0.66 18.43
C VAL A 196 2.17 -0.82 19.91
N GLU A 197 2.95 -1.60 20.65
CA GLU A 197 2.82 -1.72 22.09
C GLU A 197 3.74 -0.73 22.83
N ASP A 198 3.40 -0.39 24.07
CA ASP A 198 4.13 0.56 24.91
C ASP A 198 5.39 -0.05 25.55
N THR A 199 6.26 -0.62 24.69
CA THR A 199 7.56 -1.19 25.06
C THR A 199 8.63 -0.72 24.07
N MET A 200 9.88 -0.61 24.52
CA MET A 200 10.95 -0.19 23.62
C MET A 200 11.18 -1.21 22.50
N GLU A 201 11.03 -2.49 22.82
CA GLU A 201 11.15 -3.60 21.89
C GLU A 201 10.13 -3.46 20.74
N ASP A 202 8.86 -3.19 21.05
CA ASP A 202 7.82 -3.11 20.01
C ASP A 202 7.86 -1.79 19.22
N ILE A 203 8.27 -0.69 19.85
CA ILE A 203 8.54 0.58 19.15
C ILE A 203 9.68 0.39 18.14
N MET A 204 10.76 -0.32 18.51
CA MET A 204 11.88 -0.59 17.60
C MET A 204 11.55 -1.67 16.55
N ARG A 205 10.68 -2.64 16.88
CA ARG A 205 10.09 -3.55 15.88
C ARG A 205 9.32 -2.76 14.82
N LEU A 206 8.46 -1.83 15.21
CA LEU A 206 7.72 -0.99 14.27
C LEU A 206 8.68 -0.24 13.34
N ALA A 207 9.69 0.45 13.90
CA ALA A 207 10.73 1.14 13.12
C ALA A 207 11.37 0.23 12.06
N THR A 208 11.73 -1.00 12.45
CA THR A 208 12.33 -1.99 11.54
C THR A 208 11.36 -2.39 10.44
N SER A 209 10.10 -2.69 10.80
CA SER A 209 9.07 -3.08 9.85
C SER A 209 8.76 -1.99 8.82
N GLU A 210 8.68 -0.73 9.26
CA GLU A 210 8.45 0.40 8.36
C GLU A 210 9.59 0.62 7.38
N ALA A 211 10.84 0.50 7.84
CA ALA A 211 12.00 0.55 6.95
C ALA A 211 11.90 -0.53 5.84
N MET A 212 11.46 -1.74 6.18
CA MET A 212 11.27 -2.80 5.20
C MET A 212 10.11 -2.50 4.23
N LEU A 213 9.00 -1.94 4.71
CA LEU A 213 7.90 -1.52 3.84
C LEU A 213 8.30 -0.44 2.82
N PHE A 214 9.06 0.56 3.28
CA PHE A 214 9.54 1.66 2.44
C PHE A 214 10.54 1.19 1.39
N LYS A 215 11.42 0.22 1.72
CA LYS A 215 12.34 -0.42 0.76
C LYS A 215 11.61 -0.95 -0.49
N TYR A 216 10.42 -1.51 -0.31
CA TYR A 216 9.63 -2.10 -1.39
C TYR A 216 8.55 -1.16 -1.96
N GLY A 217 8.54 0.10 -1.54
CA GLY A 217 7.72 1.16 -2.14
C GLY A 217 6.27 1.20 -1.66
N SER A 218 5.98 0.66 -0.47
CA SER A 218 4.66 0.73 0.15
C SER A 218 4.63 1.67 1.35
N GLY A 219 3.44 2.08 1.74
CA GLY A 219 3.22 2.98 2.87
C GLY A 219 2.50 2.31 4.03
N THR A 220 2.60 2.93 5.19
CA THR A 220 2.17 2.35 6.48
C THR A 220 1.46 3.41 7.32
N GLY A 221 0.54 3.00 8.18
CA GLY A 221 0.03 3.87 9.22
C GLY A 221 -0.10 3.20 10.57
N THR A 222 0.00 4.03 11.61
CA THR A 222 0.02 3.60 13.00
C THR A 222 -0.67 4.66 13.85
N ASP A 223 -1.49 4.22 14.80
CA ASP A 223 -1.98 5.05 15.89
C ASP A 223 -1.03 4.90 17.08
N LEU A 224 -0.53 6.03 17.59
CA LEU A 224 0.46 6.06 18.66
C LEU A 224 -0.16 6.29 20.04
N SER A 225 -1.49 6.24 20.16
CA SER A 225 -2.20 6.48 21.42
C SER A 225 -2.00 5.36 22.44
N THR A 226 -1.42 4.23 22.02
CA THR A 226 -0.98 3.14 22.91
C THR A 226 0.29 3.51 23.67
N LEU A 227 1.11 4.44 23.18
CA LEU A 227 2.35 4.84 23.82
C LEU A 227 2.08 5.79 24.98
N ARG A 228 2.69 5.56 26.13
CA ARG A 228 2.51 6.44 27.30
C ARG A 228 2.92 7.87 27.00
N SER A 229 2.16 8.81 27.55
CA SER A 229 2.37 10.24 27.30
C SER A 229 3.60 10.78 28.02
N SER A 230 4.21 11.83 27.44
CA SER A 230 5.35 12.54 28.05
C SER A 230 5.05 13.16 29.42
N LYS A 231 3.77 13.21 29.79
CA LYS A 231 3.23 13.79 31.03
C LYS A 231 3.02 12.74 32.14
N GLU A 232 3.29 11.47 31.86
CA GLU A 232 3.22 10.36 32.84
C GLU A 232 4.54 10.13 33.59
N LYS A 233 4.55 9.18 34.53
CA LYS A 233 5.75 8.80 35.30
C LYS A 233 6.24 7.40 34.90
N LEU A 234 7.56 7.22 34.87
CA LEU A 234 8.18 5.91 34.72
C LEU A 234 8.33 5.20 36.07
N SER A 235 8.30 3.86 36.07
CA SER A 235 8.50 3.03 37.26
C SER A 235 9.87 3.22 37.92
N GLY A 236 10.91 3.48 37.11
CA GLY A 236 12.27 3.78 37.56
C GLY A 236 12.53 5.25 37.93
N GLY A 237 11.50 6.11 37.92
CA GLY A 237 11.64 7.56 38.08
C GLY A 237 11.84 8.30 36.76
N GLY A 238 11.51 9.60 36.75
CA GLY A 238 11.52 10.46 35.55
C GLY A 238 10.21 10.42 34.75
N THR A 239 10.23 11.09 33.60
CA THR A 239 9.12 11.16 32.63
C THR A 239 9.48 10.42 31.35
N PRO A 240 8.54 9.71 30.71
CA PRO A 240 8.78 9.09 29.41
C PRO A 240 8.94 10.14 28.31
N SER A 241 9.51 9.72 27.17
CA SER A 241 9.72 10.62 26.02
C SER A 241 8.43 11.02 25.31
N GLY A 242 7.36 10.22 25.45
CA GLY A 242 6.08 10.39 24.77
C GLY A 242 6.10 10.02 23.27
N PRO A 243 4.92 9.83 22.65
CA PRO A 243 4.78 9.46 21.24
C PRO A 243 5.51 10.40 20.28
N LEU A 244 5.46 11.73 20.50
CA LEU A 244 6.08 12.71 19.60
C LEU A 244 7.61 12.55 19.48
N SER A 245 8.27 12.06 20.53
CA SER A 245 9.71 11.80 20.45
C SER A 245 10.00 10.61 19.53
N PHE A 246 9.21 9.55 19.60
CA PHE A 246 9.33 8.40 18.71
C PHE A 246 8.86 8.69 17.29
N MET A 247 7.88 9.59 17.12
CA MET A 247 7.50 10.10 15.79
C MET A 247 8.69 10.66 15.02
N ARG A 248 9.68 11.28 15.70
CA ARG A 248 10.92 11.74 15.05
C ARG A 248 11.77 10.58 14.54
N VAL A 249 11.84 9.48 15.28
CA VAL A 249 12.56 8.28 14.82
C VAL A 249 11.90 7.74 13.56
N PHE A 250 10.58 7.57 13.58
CA PHE A 250 9.84 7.06 12.42
C PHE A 250 9.88 8.01 11.21
N ASP A 251 9.82 9.32 11.44
CA ASP A 251 9.98 10.34 10.40
C ASP A 251 11.35 10.24 9.72
N GLN A 252 12.43 10.05 10.49
CA GLN A 252 13.77 9.90 9.93
C GLN A 252 13.94 8.57 9.17
N ILE A 253 13.32 7.49 9.62
CA ILE A 253 13.29 6.23 8.86
C ILE A 253 12.63 6.45 7.50
N ALA A 254 11.50 7.15 7.46
CA ALA A 254 10.82 7.51 6.21
C ALA A 254 11.67 8.45 5.33
N ALA A 255 12.48 9.34 5.92
CA ALA A 255 13.36 10.24 5.20
C ALA A 255 14.54 9.52 4.51
N VAL A 256 15.16 8.56 5.20
CA VAL A 256 16.41 7.92 4.74
C VAL A 256 16.18 6.69 3.88
N VAL A 257 15.09 5.96 4.09
CA VAL A 257 14.80 4.75 3.31
C VAL A 257 14.07 5.12 2.03
N LYS A 258 14.73 4.90 0.89
CA LYS A 258 14.17 5.07 -0.46
C LYS A 258 14.01 3.70 -1.11
N SER A 259 12.94 3.50 -1.89
CA SER A 259 12.78 2.25 -2.64
C SER A 259 13.85 2.16 -3.73
N GLY A 260 14.85 1.29 -3.55
CA GLY A 260 16.06 1.20 -4.37
C GLY A 260 15.80 1.24 -5.89
N GLY A 261 16.13 2.36 -6.53
CA GLY A 261 16.00 2.58 -7.98
C GLY A 261 14.65 3.12 -8.46
N LYS A 262 13.61 3.12 -7.62
CA LYS A 262 12.26 3.62 -7.93
C LYS A 262 12.06 4.90 -7.10
N THR A 263 11.89 6.07 -7.72
CA THR A 263 11.88 7.37 -7.03
C THR A 263 10.61 7.63 -6.19
N ARG A 264 10.18 6.70 -5.34
CA ARG A 264 9.03 6.88 -4.45
C ARG A 264 9.54 7.22 -3.05
N ARG A 265 9.11 8.37 -2.52
CA ARG A 265 9.30 8.71 -1.10
C ARG A 265 8.45 7.78 -0.24
N ALA A 266 8.93 7.47 0.96
CA ALA A 266 8.14 6.78 1.97
C ALA A 266 6.82 7.55 2.23
N ALA A 267 5.76 6.81 2.50
CA ALA A 267 4.46 7.37 2.85
C ALA A 267 4.03 6.78 4.19
N LYS A 268 3.77 7.65 5.17
CA LYS A 268 3.43 7.26 6.54
C LYS A 268 2.22 8.05 7.05
N MET A 269 1.31 7.38 7.75
CA MET A 269 0.29 8.01 8.60
C MET A 269 0.65 7.83 10.07
N GLN A 270 0.56 8.89 10.86
CA GLN A 270 0.60 8.82 12.31
C GLN A 270 -0.64 9.46 12.88
N SER A 271 -1.28 8.78 13.81
CA SER A 271 -2.49 9.29 14.44
C SER A 271 -2.42 9.24 15.96
N LEU A 272 -3.19 10.13 16.58
CA LEU A 272 -3.30 10.23 18.03
C LEU A 272 -4.73 10.61 18.41
N ARG A 273 -5.28 9.95 19.42
CA ARG A 273 -6.63 10.22 19.92
C ARG A 273 -6.75 11.56 20.62
N CYS A 274 -7.94 12.16 20.51
CA CYS A 274 -8.28 13.46 21.10
C CYS A 274 -8.20 13.50 22.63
N ASP A 275 -8.15 12.35 23.30
CA ASP A 275 -8.03 12.22 24.74
C ASP A 275 -6.64 11.76 25.22
N HIS A 276 -5.67 11.66 24.31
CA HIS A 276 -4.28 11.40 24.67
C HIS A 276 -3.64 12.67 25.27
N PRO A 277 -2.85 12.59 26.36
CA PRO A 277 -2.33 13.78 27.04
C PRO A 277 -1.40 14.67 26.21
N ASP A 278 -0.72 14.10 25.21
CA ASP A 278 0.16 14.83 24.27
C ASP A 278 -0.56 15.34 23.01
N ILE A 279 -1.90 15.31 22.96
CA ILE A 279 -2.65 15.67 21.75
C ILE A 279 -2.44 17.13 21.32
N GLU A 280 -2.37 18.06 22.26
CA GLU A 280 -2.16 19.46 21.91
C GLU A 280 -0.79 19.68 21.24
N GLU A 281 0.25 19.03 21.78
CA GLU A 281 1.57 19.07 21.17
C GLU A 281 1.57 18.39 19.80
N PHE A 282 0.84 17.29 19.65
CA PHE A 282 0.70 16.56 18.38
C PHE A 282 0.08 17.45 17.29
N VAL A 283 -1.06 18.11 17.58
CA VAL A 283 -1.75 18.91 16.55
C VAL A 283 -0.93 20.12 16.10
N GLN A 284 -0.02 20.62 16.93
CA GLN A 284 0.79 21.81 16.63
C GLN A 284 2.23 21.49 16.17
N CYS A 285 2.65 20.22 16.16
CA CYS A 285 4.07 19.89 16.00
C CYS A 285 4.63 20.37 14.65
N LYS A 286 3.90 20.15 13.55
CA LYS A 286 4.31 20.59 12.21
C LYS A 286 4.32 22.10 12.05
N VAL A 287 3.42 22.84 12.70
CA VAL A 287 3.46 24.31 12.70
C VAL A 287 4.75 24.83 13.33
N LYS A 288 5.24 24.18 14.39
CA LYS A 288 6.51 24.56 15.02
C LYS A 288 7.69 24.26 14.09
N GLU A 289 7.67 23.15 13.35
CA GLU A 289 8.71 22.81 12.37
C GLU A 289 8.67 23.73 11.14
N GLU A 290 7.49 24.11 10.66
CA GLU A 290 7.31 25.07 9.56
C GLU A 290 7.91 26.45 9.91
N LYS A 291 7.79 26.89 11.16
CA LYS A 291 8.47 28.12 11.63
C LYS A 291 10.00 28.00 11.55
N LYS A 292 10.55 26.82 11.83
CA LYS A 292 12.00 26.57 11.70
C LYS A 292 12.43 26.54 10.23
N ALA A 293 11.66 25.86 9.38
CA ALA A 293 11.92 25.81 7.94
C ALA A 293 11.95 27.23 7.34
N ARG A 294 10.99 28.09 7.71
CA ARG A 294 10.98 29.50 7.28
C ARG A 294 12.21 30.28 7.75
N ALA A 295 12.62 30.12 9.00
CA ALA A 295 13.83 30.75 9.51
C ALA A 295 15.09 30.28 8.75
N LEU A 296 15.15 29.00 8.35
CA LEU A 296 16.23 28.49 7.49
C LEU A 296 16.17 29.09 6.08
N ILE A 297 14.98 29.17 5.48
CA ILE A 297 14.80 29.79 4.16
C ILE A 297 15.22 31.26 4.17
N GLU A 298 14.83 32.01 5.21
CA GLU A 298 15.24 33.40 5.42
C GLU A 298 16.76 33.55 5.59
N ALA A 299 17.43 32.53 6.14
CA ALA A 299 18.89 32.46 6.25
C ALA A 299 19.59 32.08 4.93
N GLY A 300 18.84 31.76 3.87
CA GLY A 300 19.36 31.47 2.53
C GLY A 300 19.39 29.99 2.13
N TYR A 301 18.85 29.09 2.96
CA TYR A 301 18.71 27.68 2.59
C TYR A 301 17.61 27.48 1.54
N SER A 302 17.75 26.46 0.69
CA SER A 302 16.79 26.19 -0.39
C SER A 302 15.39 25.91 0.16
N ALA A 303 14.40 26.62 -0.39
CA ALA A 303 12.97 26.44 -0.11
C ALA A 303 12.34 25.29 -0.90
N ASP A 304 13.11 24.60 -1.78
CA ASP A 304 12.63 23.39 -2.42
C ASP A 304 12.21 22.37 -1.36
N TYR A 305 11.14 21.62 -1.61
CA TYR A 305 10.65 20.63 -0.66
C TYR A 305 11.69 19.52 -0.39
N ASN A 306 12.53 19.19 -1.37
CA ASN A 306 13.69 18.30 -1.17
C ASN A 306 14.99 19.07 -0.84
N GLY A 307 14.88 20.37 -0.59
CA GLY A 307 15.97 21.25 -0.21
C GLY A 307 16.34 21.15 1.27
N GLU A 308 17.45 21.79 1.63
CA GLU A 308 18.07 21.68 2.95
C GLU A 308 17.17 22.17 4.10
N ALA A 309 16.34 23.19 3.86
CA ALA A 309 15.43 23.70 4.89
C ALA A 309 14.40 22.64 5.31
N TYR A 310 13.68 22.06 4.36
CA TYR A 310 12.69 21.02 4.64
C TYR A 310 13.33 19.67 5.01
N GLY A 311 14.51 19.37 4.46
CA GLY A 311 15.25 18.15 4.80
C GLY A 311 15.83 18.10 6.21
N SER A 312 15.87 19.22 6.95
CA SER A 312 16.47 19.32 8.29
C SER A 312 15.45 19.49 9.42
N VAL A 313 14.17 19.65 9.11
CA VAL A 313 13.09 19.76 10.10
C VAL A 313 12.31 18.45 10.25
N MET A 314 11.58 18.29 11.35
CA MET A 314 10.95 17.02 11.71
C MET A 314 9.52 16.89 11.19
N TYR A 315 9.02 15.65 11.19
CA TYR A 315 7.63 15.25 10.90
C TYR A 315 7.19 15.48 9.45
N GLN A 316 8.08 15.85 8.53
CA GLN A 316 7.73 16.16 7.14
C GLN A 316 7.43 14.92 6.30
N ASN A 317 7.84 13.74 6.77
CA ASN A 317 7.71 12.47 6.05
C ASN A 317 6.52 11.62 6.54
N SER A 318 5.61 12.22 7.32
CA SER A 318 4.37 11.58 7.74
C SER A 318 3.18 12.52 7.63
N ASN A 319 2.06 12.01 7.16
CA ASN A 319 0.75 12.60 7.36
C ASN A 319 0.33 12.41 8.82
N LEU A 320 -0.32 13.41 9.41
CA LEU A 320 -0.81 13.39 10.78
C LEU A 320 -2.34 13.45 10.79
N SER A 321 -2.98 12.68 11.65
CA SER A 321 -4.42 12.78 11.87
C SER A 321 -4.78 12.72 13.36
N MET A 322 -5.58 13.68 13.82
CA MET A 322 -6.21 13.59 15.13
C MET A 322 -7.42 12.67 15.03
N ARG A 323 -7.50 11.67 15.90
CA ARG A 323 -8.68 10.79 15.97
C ARG A 323 -9.69 11.35 16.97
N VAL A 324 -10.88 11.69 16.49
CA VAL A 324 -11.95 12.32 17.27
C VAL A 324 -13.13 11.37 17.45
N THR A 325 -13.79 11.44 18.60
CA THR A 325 -15.03 10.70 18.87
C THR A 325 -16.25 11.59 18.72
N ASP A 326 -17.44 10.98 18.65
CA ASP A 326 -18.71 11.71 18.64
C ASP A 326 -18.83 12.57 19.91
N GLU A 327 -18.42 12.07 21.07
CA GLU A 327 -18.46 12.80 22.35
C GLU A 327 -17.52 14.02 22.36
N PHE A 328 -16.34 13.93 21.73
CA PHE A 328 -15.46 15.07 21.57
C PHE A 328 -16.10 16.14 20.69
N MET A 329 -16.71 15.75 19.58
CA MET A 329 -17.36 16.68 18.66
C MET A 329 -18.59 17.34 19.31
N GLU A 330 -19.38 16.60 20.08
CA GLU A 330 -20.47 17.17 20.89
C GLU A 330 -19.95 18.15 21.95
N ALA A 331 -18.82 17.85 22.58
CA ALA A 331 -18.18 18.75 23.54
C ALA A 331 -17.67 20.04 22.87
N VAL A 332 -17.20 19.98 21.62
CA VAL A 332 -16.85 21.16 20.82
C VAL A 332 -18.08 22.04 20.57
N GLU A 333 -19.17 21.45 20.07
CA GLU A 333 -20.39 22.18 19.72
C GLU A 333 -21.02 22.88 20.94
N GLN A 334 -20.91 22.24 22.11
CA GLN A 334 -21.50 22.71 23.36
C GLN A 334 -20.53 23.55 24.21
N ASP A 335 -19.34 23.89 23.69
CA ASP A 335 -18.27 24.61 24.39
C ASP A 335 -17.93 23.99 25.77
N LYS A 336 -17.89 22.67 25.86
CA LYS A 336 -17.59 21.92 27.08
C LYS A 336 -16.08 21.78 27.31
N GLU A 337 -15.73 21.50 28.56
CA GLU A 337 -14.38 21.02 28.90
C GLU A 337 -14.17 19.60 28.37
N TRP A 338 -12.93 19.30 28.02
CA TRP A 338 -12.42 18.00 27.61
C TRP A 338 -11.25 17.61 28.51
N CYS A 339 -11.19 16.32 28.84
CA CYS A 339 -10.12 15.76 29.66
C CYS A 339 -9.27 14.82 28.81
N THR A 340 -7.97 14.80 29.09
CA THR A 340 -7.08 13.74 28.63
C THR A 340 -6.79 12.78 29.79
N TYR A 341 -6.46 11.55 29.46
CA TYR A 341 -6.28 10.48 30.44
C TYR A 341 -4.91 9.83 30.29
N ALA A 342 -4.29 9.46 31.41
CA ALA A 342 -3.03 8.72 31.38
C ALA A 342 -3.23 7.40 30.63
N VAL A 343 -2.32 7.05 29.73
CA VAL A 343 -2.43 5.81 28.94
C VAL A 343 -2.24 4.60 29.85
N THR A 344 -1.35 4.71 30.84
CA THR A 344 -1.07 3.64 31.80
C THR A 344 -2.14 3.48 32.89
N ASP A 345 -3.00 4.49 33.09
CA ASP A 345 -4.12 4.46 34.02
C ASP A 345 -5.24 5.40 33.51
N PRO A 346 -6.17 4.88 32.70
CA PRO A 346 -7.22 5.68 32.08
C PRO A 346 -8.19 6.34 33.07
N THR A 347 -8.13 6.02 34.37
CA THR A 347 -8.94 6.68 35.40
C THR A 347 -8.35 8.03 35.83
N LYS A 348 -7.08 8.29 35.53
CA LYS A 348 -6.37 9.50 35.92
C LYS A 348 -6.42 10.55 34.82
N VAL A 349 -7.10 11.66 35.12
CA VAL A 349 -7.07 12.87 34.29
C VAL A 349 -5.69 13.51 34.35
N VAL A 350 -5.10 13.82 33.20
CA VAL A 350 -3.77 14.45 33.09
C VAL A 350 -3.90 15.93 32.76
N THR A 351 -4.70 16.29 31.75
CA THR A 351 -4.97 17.69 31.38
C THR A 351 -6.46 17.95 31.20
N ARG A 352 -6.85 19.21 31.36
CA ARG A 352 -8.21 19.74 31.10
C ARG A 352 -8.11 20.99 30.24
N PHE A 353 -8.97 21.10 29.24
CA PHE A 353 -9.06 22.27 28.35
C PHE A 353 -10.45 22.35 27.70
N LYS A 354 -10.79 23.45 27.03
CA LYS A 354 -12.02 23.53 26.22
C LYS A 354 -11.86 22.69 24.95
N ALA A 355 -12.83 21.81 24.66
CA ALA A 355 -12.78 20.96 23.46
C ALA A 355 -12.63 21.79 22.17
N ALA A 356 -13.39 22.89 22.08
CA ALA A 356 -13.35 23.83 20.96
C ALA A 356 -11.95 24.45 20.74
N ASP A 357 -11.16 24.65 21.80
CA ASP A 357 -9.82 25.22 21.66
C ASP A 357 -8.84 24.23 21.02
N LEU A 358 -8.94 22.94 21.35
CA LEU A 358 -8.13 21.92 20.69
C LEU A 358 -8.50 21.81 19.20
N LEU A 359 -9.80 21.79 18.87
CA LEU A 359 -10.22 21.74 17.48
C LEU A 359 -9.79 22.99 16.70
N ARG A 360 -9.88 24.20 17.30
CA ARG A 360 -9.35 25.44 16.69
C ARG A 360 -7.85 25.36 16.45
N LYS A 361 -7.07 24.81 17.38
CA LYS A 361 -5.62 24.59 17.20
C LYS A 361 -5.34 23.62 16.06
N ALA A 362 -6.11 22.54 15.93
CA ALA A 362 -6.00 21.59 14.82
C ALA A 362 -6.35 22.25 13.48
N ALA A 363 -7.47 22.98 13.41
CA ALA A 363 -7.89 23.69 12.20
C ALA A 363 -6.88 24.77 11.77
N TYR A 364 -6.36 25.54 12.72
CA TYR A 364 -5.28 26.51 12.45
C TYR A 364 -4.01 25.83 11.93
N SER A 365 -3.63 24.70 12.52
CA SER A 365 -2.44 23.96 12.09
C SER A 365 -2.61 23.41 10.68
N CYS A 366 -3.80 22.86 10.38
CA CYS A 366 -4.15 22.39 9.04
C CYS A 366 -4.14 23.53 8.01
N TYR A 367 -4.63 24.71 8.36
CA TYR A 367 -4.49 25.90 7.51
C TYR A 367 -3.04 26.27 7.22
N VAL A 368 -2.15 26.17 8.22
CA VAL A 368 -0.74 26.57 8.08
C VAL A 368 0.09 25.57 7.27
N CYS A 369 -0.13 24.26 7.47
CA CYS A 369 0.77 23.22 6.94
C CYS A 369 0.08 21.99 6.34
N GLY A 370 -1.26 21.97 6.25
CA GLY A 370 -2.04 20.84 5.75
C GLY A 370 -2.35 19.75 6.79
N ASP A 371 -1.80 19.85 8.00
CA ASP A 371 -1.93 18.84 9.07
C ASP A 371 -2.30 19.46 10.43
N PRO A 372 -2.96 18.69 11.32
CA PRO A 372 -3.41 17.32 11.11
C PRO A 372 -4.74 17.26 10.35
N GLY A 373 -4.97 16.14 9.65
CA GLY A 373 -6.31 15.71 9.25
C GLY A 373 -7.15 15.24 10.44
N LEU A 374 -8.41 14.86 10.17
CA LEU A 374 -9.31 14.28 11.18
C LEU A 374 -9.71 12.86 10.78
N GLN A 375 -9.76 11.97 11.76
CA GLN A 375 -10.35 10.64 11.63
C GLN A 375 -11.44 10.45 12.68
N TYR A 376 -12.66 10.16 12.25
CA TYR A 376 -13.82 10.01 13.14
C TYR A 376 -13.88 8.59 13.71
N ASP A 377 -13.18 8.36 14.81
CA ASP A 377 -12.91 7.04 15.38
C ASP A 377 -14.19 6.25 15.74
N THR A 378 -15.20 6.93 16.29
CA THR A 378 -16.54 6.37 16.56
C THR A 378 -17.26 5.94 15.29
N THR A 379 -17.25 6.80 14.26
CA THR A 379 -17.86 6.49 12.97
C THR A 379 -17.14 5.33 12.28
N ILE A 380 -15.81 5.37 12.23
CA ILE A 380 -14.98 4.29 11.65
C ILE A 380 -15.33 2.94 12.29
N ASN A 381 -15.39 2.88 13.63
CA ASN A 381 -15.67 1.64 14.33
C ASN A 381 -17.13 1.20 14.26
N ARG A 382 -18.08 2.11 14.01
CA ARG A 382 -19.48 1.77 13.74
C ARG A 382 -19.64 0.98 12.43
N TRP A 383 -18.77 1.23 11.45
CA TRP A 383 -18.72 0.53 10.16
C TRP A 383 -17.71 -0.63 10.13
N ASN A 384 -17.13 -0.99 11.27
CA ASN A 384 -16.21 -2.12 11.35
C ASN A 384 -16.94 -3.43 11.00
N THR A 385 -16.46 -4.13 9.98
CA THR A 385 -17.03 -5.39 9.49
C THR A 385 -16.55 -6.61 10.28
N CYS A 386 -15.53 -6.45 11.15
CA CYS A 386 -14.94 -7.50 11.98
C CYS A 386 -14.73 -7.04 13.43
N PRO A 387 -15.76 -6.49 14.12
CA PRO A 387 -15.60 -5.87 15.44
C PRO A 387 -15.18 -6.86 16.54
N MET A 388 -15.46 -8.15 16.37
CA MET A 388 -15.04 -9.21 17.31
C MET A 388 -13.54 -9.55 17.20
N SER A 389 -12.91 -9.20 16.07
CA SER A 389 -11.49 -9.45 15.82
C SER A 389 -10.60 -8.30 16.30
N GLY A 390 -11.17 -7.11 16.50
CA GLY A 390 -10.46 -5.96 17.03
C GLY A 390 -11.11 -4.62 16.64
N ARG A 391 -10.62 -3.55 17.26
CA ARG A 391 -10.96 -2.17 16.90
C ARG A 391 -10.15 -1.75 15.68
N ILE A 392 -10.70 -0.86 14.86
CA ILE A 392 -9.92 -0.11 13.85
C ILE A 392 -9.27 1.08 14.56
N ASN A 393 -7.96 0.99 14.78
CA ASN A 393 -7.21 1.99 15.53
C ASN A 393 -6.53 3.03 14.62
N ALA A 394 -6.18 2.64 13.40
CA ALA A 394 -5.44 3.47 12.46
C ALA A 394 -5.95 3.32 11.03
N SER A 395 -5.34 4.08 10.12
CA SER A 395 -5.51 3.95 8.68
C SER A 395 -4.16 3.78 8.02
N ASN A 396 -4.15 3.49 6.72
CA ASN A 396 -2.96 3.67 5.88
C ASN A 396 -2.63 5.18 5.65
N PRO A 397 -1.53 5.52 4.93
CA PRO A 397 -1.09 6.91 4.69
C PRO A 397 -2.15 7.88 4.16
N CYS A 398 -3.08 7.41 3.33
CA CYS A 398 -4.04 8.24 2.61
C CYS A 398 -5.48 8.16 3.19
N SER A 399 -5.67 7.46 4.31
CA SER A 399 -6.95 7.32 5.04
C SER A 399 -8.10 6.63 4.28
N GLU A 400 -7.83 5.97 3.16
CA GLU A 400 -8.80 5.22 2.36
C GLU A 400 -8.93 3.75 2.78
N TYR A 401 -7.94 3.21 3.49
CA TYR A 401 -7.98 1.86 4.07
C TYR A 401 -8.12 1.93 5.58
N MET A 402 -9.28 1.49 6.07
CA MET A 402 -9.68 1.44 7.48
C MET A 402 -10.00 0.00 7.85
N PHE A 403 -9.08 -0.67 8.52
CA PHE A 403 -9.23 -2.08 8.89
C PHE A 403 -8.45 -2.39 10.17
N LEU A 404 -8.44 -3.66 10.58
CA LEU A 404 -7.71 -4.11 11.76
C LEU A 404 -6.23 -3.75 11.69
N ASP A 405 -5.61 -3.58 12.85
CA ASP A 405 -4.16 -3.43 12.94
C ASP A 405 -3.44 -4.67 12.40
N ASP A 406 -2.20 -4.46 11.97
CA ASP A 406 -1.35 -5.48 11.36
C ASP A 406 -2.04 -6.13 10.16
N SER A 407 -2.50 -5.30 9.23
CA SER A 407 -3.14 -5.70 7.99
C SER A 407 -2.55 -4.96 6.79
N ALA A 408 -2.80 -5.49 5.60
CA ALA A 408 -2.39 -4.91 4.33
C ALA A 408 -3.58 -4.80 3.39
N CYS A 409 -3.51 -3.96 2.36
CA CYS A 409 -4.58 -3.87 1.36
C CYS A 409 -4.03 -3.96 -0.07
N ASN A 410 -4.66 -4.83 -0.87
CA ASN A 410 -4.42 -4.92 -2.31
C ASN A 410 -5.39 -3.99 -3.03
N LEU A 411 -4.84 -2.95 -3.68
CA LEU A 411 -5.61 -1.86 -4.27
C LEU A 411 -5.63 -1.93 -5.80
N ALA A 412 -6.76 -1.57 -6.40
CA ALA A 412 -6.89 -1.34 -7.83
C ALA A 412 -7.93 -0.25 -8.07
N SER A 413 -7.89 0.40 -9.23
CA SER A 413 -8.86 1.44 -9.59
C SER A 413 -9.38 1.25 -11.00
N LEU A 414 -10.68 1.45 -11.18
CA LEU A 414 -11.34 1.50 -12.48
C LEU A 414 -11.51 2.95 -12.97
N ASN A 415 -11.23 3.20 -14.23
CA ASN A 415 -11.43 4.51 -14.87
C ASN A 415 -12.90 4.68 -15.27
N LEU A 416 -13.68 5.46 -14.52
CA LEU A 416 -15.13 5.57 -14.77
C LEU A 416 -15.46 6.19 -16.13
N MET A 417 -14.57 7.03 -16.66
CA MET A 417 -14.77 7.69 -17.95
C MET A 417 -14.76 6.70 -19.11
N LYS A 418 -14.11 5.54 -18.96
CA LYS A 418 -14.11 4.46 -19.97
C LYS A 418 -15.45 3.72 -20.06
N PHE A 419 -16.29 3.85 -19.03
CA PHE A 419 -17.63 3.27 -19.01
C PHE A 419 -18.72 4.30 -19.37
N ARG A 420 -18.34 5.52 -19.76
CA ARG A 420 -19.30 6.52 -20.24
C ARG A 420 -19.53 6.33 -21.75
N LYS A 421 -20.78 6.04 -22.14
CA LYS A 421 -21.20 5.92 -23.54
C LYS A 421 -21.21 7.28 -24.23
N ALA A 422 -21.28 7.26 -25.57
CA ALA A 422 -21.30 8.48 -26.39
C ALA A 422 -22.49 9.39 -26.09
N ASP A 423 -23.64 8.83 -25.69
CA ASP A 423 -24.83 9.57 -25.27
C ASP A 423 -24.74 10.12 -23.83
N GLY A 424 -23.62 9.88 -23.15
CA GLY A 424 -23.37 10.31 -21.78
C GLY A 424 -23.90 9.40 -20.70
N THR A 425 -24.60 8.31 -21.05
CA THR A 425 -25.06 7.29 -20.08
C THR A 425 -23.92 6.40 -19.61
N PHE A 426 -24.09 5.73 -18.47
CA PHE A 426 -23.09 4.83 -17.89
C PHE A 426 -23.33 3.37 -18.32
N ASP A 427 -22.27 2.70 -18.77
CA ASP A 427 -22.29 1.29 -19.13
C ASP A 427 -22.13 0.40 -17.89
N ILE A 428 -23.28 0.13 -17.27
CA ILE A 428 -23.37 -0.68 -16.05
C ILE A 428 -22.87 -2.12 -16.30
N GLU A 429 -23.18 -2.70 -17.46
CA GLU A 429 -22.81 -4.10 -17.72
C GLU A 429 -21.30 -4.23 -17.88
N ALA A 430 -20.69 -3.40 -18.73
CA ALA A 430 -19.23 -3.37 -18.86
C ALA A 430 -18.55 -3.12 -17.49
N PHE A 431 -19.06 -2.17 -16.70
CA PHE A 431 -18.50 -1.89 -15.37
C PHE A 431 -18.56 -3.12 -14.44
N ARG A 432 -19.69 -3.83 -14.39
CA ARG A 432 -19.84 -5.05 -13.58
C ARG A 432 -18.86 -6.15 -14.00
N ARG A 433 -18.64 -6.32 -15.31
CA ARG A 433 -17.67 -7.29 -15.85
C ARG A 433 -16.25 -6.92 -15.45
N ALA A 434 -15.85 -5.66 -15.58
CA ALA A 434 -14.53 -5.19 -15.17
C ALA A 434 -14.31 -5.37 -13.66
N VAL A 435 -15.30 -5.02 -12.82
CA VAL A 435 -15.25 -5.25 -11.37
C VAL A 435 -14.98 -6.72 -11.06
N ARG A 436 -15.70 -7.65 -11.71
CA ARG A 436 -15.52 -9.09 -11.50
C ARG A 436 -14.08 -9.55 -11.82
N ILE A 437 -13.53 -9.11 -12.94
CA ILE A 437 -12.15 -9.47 -13.35
C ILE A 437 -11.11 -8.92 -12.36
N PHE A 438 -11.23 -7.65 -11.96
CA PHE A 438 -10.29 -7.05 -11.01
C PHE A 438 -10.39 -7.66 -9.60
N ILE A 439 -11.59 -8.02 -9.13
CA ILE A 439 -11.75 -8.69 -7.83
C ILE A 439 -11.09 -10.07 -7.84
N ILE A 440 -11.26 -10.87 -8.90
CA ILE A 440 -10.57 -12.16 -9.02
C ILE A 440 -9.05 -11.95 -8.99
N ALA A 441 -8.54 -10.97 -9.75
CA ALA A 441 -7.11 -10.66 -9.74
C ALA A 441 -6.59 -10.25 -8.36
N GLN A 442 -7.26 -9.29 -7.69
CA GLN A 442 -6.85 -8.80 -6.37
C GLN A 442 -6.90 -9.91 -5.31
N GLU A 443 -7.90 -10.78 -5.38
CA GLU A 443 -8.08 -11.91 -4.48
C GLU A 443 -6.97 -12.96 -4.65
N THR A 444 -6.61 -13.29 -5.89
CA THR A 444 -5.50 -14.20 -6.19
C THR A 444 -4.18 -13.68 -5.63
N ILE A 445 -3.94 -12.36 -5.72
CA ILE A 445 -2.69 -11.75 -5.26
C ILE A 445 -2.45 -11.96 -3.75
N VAL A 446 -3.49 -12.08 -2.92
CA VAL A 446 -3.36 -12.11 -1.45
C VAL A 446 -2.38 -13.18 -0.95
N ASP A 447 -2.54 -14.44 -1.38
CA ASP A 447 -1.68 -15.54 -0.88
C ASP A 447 -0.39 -15.70 -1.70
N HIS A 448 -0.31 -15.05 -2.87
CA HIS A 448 0.89 -15.01 -3.71
C HIS A 448 1.78 -13.80 -3.44
N ALA A 449 1.36 -12.91 -2.55
CA ALA A 449 2.13 -11.75 -2.09
C ALA A 449 2.96 -12.08 -0.83
N SER A 450 3.95 -11.23 -0.56
CA SER A 450 4.69 -11.24 0.71
C SER A 450 4.49 -9.97 1.54
N TYR A 451 4.67 -10.13 2.85
CA TYR A 451 4.34 -9.16 3.89
C TYR A 451 5.51 -8.98 4.86
N PRO A 452 5.69 -7.81 5.50
CA PRO A 452 6.90 -7.53 6.29
C PRO A 452 6.95 -8.28 7.63
N THR A 453 5.81 -8.78 8.14
CA THR A 453 5.72 -9.51 9.40
C THR A 453 4.81 -10.74 9.27
N GLU A 454 5.04 -11.75 10.12
CA GLU A 454 4.18 -12.93 10.19
C GLU A 454 2.72 -12.58 10.51
N LYS A 455 2.49 -11.60 11.38
CA LYS A 455 1.16 -11.17 11.80
C LYS A 455 0.37 -10.58 10.63
N ILE A 456 1.00 -9.70 9.84
CA ILE A 456 0.37 -9.13 8.64
C ILE A 456 0.13 -10.21 7.59
N CYS A 457 1.07 -11.12 7.39
CA CYS A 457 0.88 -12.25 6.47
C CYS A 457 -0.34 -13.09 6.86
N ARG A 458 -0.45 -13.46 8.14
CA ARG A 458 -1.56 -14.24 8.67
C ARG A 458 -2.89 -13.50 8.51
N ASN A 459 -2.95 -12.23 8.93
CA ASN A 459 -4.17 -11.43 8.83
C ASN A 459 -4.58 -11.20 7.37
N SER A 460 -3.63 -11.06 6.45
CA SER A 460 -3.94 -10.91 5.02
C SER A 460 -4.58 -12.19 4.48
N HIS A 461 -4.07 -13.36 4.87
CA HIS A 461 -4.69 -14.65 4.54
C HIS A 461 -6.09 -14.81 5.15
N ASP A 462 -6.25 -14.51 6.44
CA ASP A 462 -7.47 -14.77 7.20
C ASP A 462 -8.62 -13.82 6.81
N PHE A 463 -8.32 -12.54 6.54
CA PHE A 463 -9.34 -11.52 6.29
C PHE A 463 -9.47 -11.09 4.82
N ARG A 464 -8.46 -11.37 3.99
CA ARG A 464 -8.44 -11.08 2.55
C ARG A 464 -8.91 -9.67 2.16
N PRO A 465 -8.39 -8.61 2.81
CA PRO A 465 -8.81 -7.23 2.56
C PRO A 465 -8.46 -6.74 1.15
N LEU A 466 -9.48 -6.35 0.38
CA LEU A 466 -9.33 -5.80 -0.97
C LEU A 466 -9.85 -4.35 -0.99
N GLY A 467 -9.25 -3.51 -1.84
CA GLY A 467 -9.75 -2.16 -2.10
C GLY A 467 -9.84 -1.87 -3.59
N LEU A 468 -11.03 -2.08 -4.16
CA LEU A 468 -11.33 -1.68 -5.53
C LEU A 468 -11.95 -0.28 -5.52
N GLY A 469 -11.18 0.71 -5.95
CA GLY A 469 -11.60 2.09 -6.09
C GLY A 469 -11.93 2.47 -7.53
N TYR A 470 -12.02 3.77 -7.76
CA TYR A 470 -12.20 4.34 -9.08
C TYR A 470 -11.37 5.62 -9.23
N ALA A 471 -11.12 6.00 -10.49
CA ALA A 471 -10.39 7.21 -10.87
C ALA A 471 -11.12 7.97 -12.00
#